data_AF-A0A834SZL3-F1
#
_entry.id   AF-A0A834SZL3-F1
#
_cell.length_a   1.000
_cell.length_b   1.000
_cell.length_c   1.000
_cell.angle_alpha   90.00
_cell.angle_beta   90.00
_cell.angle_gamma   90.00
#
_symmetry.space_group_name_H-M   'P 1'
#
loop_
_entity.id
_entity.type
_entity.pdbx_description
1 polymer ?
#
loop_
_entity_poly.entity_id
_entity_poly.type
_entity_poly.pdbx_seq_one_letter_code
_entity_poly.pdbx_strand_id
1 'polypeptide(L)' 'MQEILKPRRKEEEAVMEFGDEISIYVRGEIHNGRGDKNLCGTIFHFTMI' A
#
# COMPACT_ATOMS: atom_id res chain seq x y z
N MET A 1 15.92 2.37 -14.31
CA MET A 1 15.30 3.50 -13.60
C MET A 1 13.87 3.10 -13.30
N GLN A 2 13.55 2.72 -12.05
CA GLN A 2 12.17 2.48 -11.63
C GLN A 2 11.64 3.77 -11.01
N GLU A 3 10.53 4.27 -11.53
CA GLU A 3 9.84 5.44 -11.01
C GLU A 3 9.12 5.02 -9.73
N ILE A 4 9.65 5.42 -8.56
CA ILE A 4 8.97 5.19 -7.28
C ILE A 4 7.73 6.10 -7.30
N LEU A 5 6.55 5.49 -7.39
CA LEU A 5 5.27 6.17 -7.31
C LEU A 5 5.26 7.00 -6.03
N LYS A 6 5.37 8.33 -6.14
CA LYS A 6 5.20 9.21 -4.97
C LYS A 6 3.74 9.14 -4.55
N PRO A 7 3.41 8.65 -3.34
CA PRO A 7 2.03 8.50 -2.91
C PRO A 7 1.35 9.88 -2.88
N ARG A 8 0.25 10.02 -3.60
CA ARG A 8 -0.54 11.26 -3.65
C ARG A 8 -1.54 11.26 -2.49
N ARG A 9 -1.04 11.68 -1.31
CA ARG A 9 -1.79 12.08 -0.09
C ARG A 9 -2.67 11.01 0.58
N LYS A 10 -2.45 10.86 1.90
CA LYS A 10 -3.19 10.02 2.87
C LYS A 10 -3.14 8.51 2.60
N GLU A 11 -1.98 8.02 2.19
CA GLU A 11 -1.73 6.58 2.19
C GLU A 11 -1.08 6.20 3.53
N GLU A 12 -1.70 5.28 4.27
CA GLU A 12 -1.13 4.68 5.48
C GLU A 12 -0.35 3.44 5.04
N GLU A 13 0.94 3.37 5.40
CA GLU A 13 1.82 2.25 5.08
C GLU A 13 2.19 1.51 6.37
N ALA A 14 2.10 0.18 6.34
CA ALA A 14 2.58 -0.69 7.40
C ALA A 14 3.49 -1.78 6.82
N VAL A 15 4.65 -1.98 7.46
CA VAL A 15 5.64 -3.00 7.06
C VAL A 15 5.68 -4.06 8.15
N MET A 16 5.60 -5.33 7.76
CA MET A 16 5.75 -6.49 8.64
C MET A 16 6.89 -7.36 8.14
N GLU A 17 7.85 -7.65 9.00
CA GLU A 17 9.01 -8.49 8.71
C GLU A 17 8.91 -9.79 9.53
N PHE A 18 9.03 -10.94 8.87
CA PHE A 18 9.02 -12.24 9.53
C PHE A 18 10.02 -13.20 8.86
N GLY A 19 11.16 -13.43 9.53
CA GLY A 19 12.24 -14.26 8.97
C GLY A 19 12.73 -13.70 7.63
N ASP A 20 12.59 -14.48 6.56
CA ASP A 20 12.99 -14.10 5.20
C ASP A 20 11.84 -13.46 4.39
N GLU A 21 10.69 -13.21 5.03
CA GLU A 21 9.51 -12.62 4.42
C GLU A 21 9.33 -11.16 4.84
N ILE A 22 9.03 -10.31 3.85
CA ILE A 22 8.67 -8.91 4.04
C ILE A 22 7.30 -8.68 3.43
N SER A 23 6.37 -8.14 4.21
CA SER A 23 5.04 -7.76 3.75
C SER A 23 4.83 -6.25 3.88
N ILE A 24 4.39 -5.60 2.81
CA ILE A 24 4.09 -4.17 2.78
C ILE A 24 2.60 -3.99 2.53
N TYR A 25 1.89 -3.38 3.49
CA TYR A 25 0.50 -2.99 3.35
C TYR A 25 0.41 -1.50 3.01
N VAL A 26 -0.27 -1.18 1.92
CA VAL A 26 -0.55 0.20 1.49
C VAL A 26 -2.06 0.40 1.52
N ARG A 27 -2.54 1.37 2.30
CA ARG A 27 -3.97 1.71 2.42
C ARG A 27 -4.21 3.12 1.94
N GLY A 28 -5.27 3.34 1.15
CA GLY A 28 -5.68 4.65 0.67
C GLY A 28 -7.20 4.87 0.68
N GLU A 29 -7.61 6.14 0.60
CA GLU A 29 -9.01 6.55 0.42
C GLU A 29 -9.32 6.72 -1.08
N ILE A 30 -10.28 5.94 -1.59
CA ILE A 30 -10.80 6.10 -2.95
C ILE A 30 -12.13 6.85 -2.86
N HIS A 31 -12.25 7.92 -3.64
CA HIS A 31 -13.50 8.66 -3.79
C HIS A 31 -14.24 8.13 -5.01
N ASN A 32 -15.47 7.68 -4.84
CA ASN A 32 -16.31 7.35 -5.98
C ASN A 32 -16.90 8.63 -6.60
N GLY A 33 -17.47 8.54 -7.80
CA GLY A 33 -18.09 9.68 -8.49
C GLY A 33 -19.31 10.30 -7.78
N ARG A 34 -19.72 9.74 -6.63
CA ARG A 34 -20.78 10.27 -5.75
C ARG A 34 -20.22 11.05 -4.55
N GLY A 35 -18.89 11.08 -4.38
CA GLY A 35 -18.23 11.73 -3.26
C GLY A 35 -18.12 10.85 -2.01
N ASP A 36 -18.54 9.58 -2.06
CA ASP A 36 -18.34 8.63 -0.96
C ASP A 36 -16.87 8.23 -0.87
N LYS A 37 -16.38 8.11 0.36
CA LYS A 37 -15.04 7.64 0.66
C LYS A 37 -15.07 6.15 0.97
N ASN A 38 -14.35 5.38 0.18
CA ASN A 38 -14.09 3.96 0.45
C ASN A 38 -12.63 3.79 0.83
N LEU A 39 -12.39 2.98 1.85
CA LEU A 39 -11.04 2.57 2.21
C LEU A 39 -10.68 1.34 1.39
N CYS A 40 -9.56 1.41 0.68
CA CYS A 40 -8.99 0.31 -0.09
C CYS A 40 -7.55 0.11 0.34
N GLY A 41 -7.05 -1.12 0.28
CA GLY A 41 -5.65 -1.39 0.54
C GLY A 41 -5.14 -2.60 -0.21
N THR A 42 -3.83 -2.62 -0.44
CA THR A 42 -3.12 -3.67 -1.18
C THR A 42 -1.97 -4.18 -0.30
N ILE A 43 -1.74 -5.49 -0.29
CA ILE A 43 -0.61 -6.11 0.40
C ILE A 43 0.36 -6.65 -0.66
N PHE A 44 1.64 -6.34 -0.51
CA PHE A 44 2.75 -6.89 -1.28
C PHE A 44 3.53 -7.85 -0.39
N HIS A 45 3.79 -9.08 -0.86
CA HIS A 45 4.59 -10.08 -0.16
C HIS A 45 5.89 -10.33 -0.94
N PHE A 46 7.01 -10.27 -0.22
CA PHE A 46 8.35 -10.54 -0.74
C PHE A 46 8.99 -11.64 0.09
N THR A 47 9.67 -12.58 -0.58
CA THR A 47 10.50 -13.60 0.06
C THR A 47 11.91 -13.41 -0.45
N MET A 48 12.88 -13.26 0.45
CA MET A 48 14.29 -13.24 0.09
C MET A 48 14.78 -14.66 -0.20
N ILE A 49 15.51 -14.85 -1.31
CA ILE A 49 16.07 -16.13 -1.77
C ILE A 49 17.59 -16.03 -1.76
#